data_AF-A0A935D0E7-F1
#
_entry.id   AF-A0A935D0E7-F1
#
_cell.length_a   1.000
_cell.length_b   1.000
_cell.length_c   1.000
_cell.angle_alpha   90.00
_cell.angle_beta   90.00
_cell.angle_gamma   90.00
#
_symmetry.space_group_name_H-M   'P 1'
#
loop_
_entity.id
_entity.type
_entity.pdbx_description
1 polymer ?
#
loop_
_entity_poly.entity_id
_entity_poly.type
_entity_poly.pdbx_seq_one_letter_code
_entity_poly.pdbx_strand_id
1 'polypeptide(L)'
;MNKSISFNFSSLIGIIILLVFGYFLFSVAKIFYIIFLYATPLLLIAILIMKKELLFSYFKKIGTNIKLSPLVGILNGIVSLLFLPFTLVGMMFKILISKKIENLQKDQNTGTQASISNEFIEYEDLSLEERPERKTVDNWKIDSWEDRKK
;
A
#
# COMPACT_ATOMS: atom_id res chain seq x y z
N MET A 1 -24.71 -29.31 -41.03
CA MET A 1 -23.33 -28.87 -41.33
C MET A 1 -22.43 -29.43 -40.24
N ASN A 2 -21.84 -30.61 -40.45
CA ASN A 2 -20.98 -31.26 -39.45
C ASN A 2 -19.56 -30.70 -39.56
N LYS A 3 -19.12 -29.98 -38.52
CA LYS A 3 -17.73 -29.51 -38.40
C LYS A 3 -16.91 -30.65 -37.81
N SER A 4 -16.18 -31.40 -38.63
CA SER A 4 -15.21 -32.36 -38.14
C SER A 4 -14.08 -31.61 -37.45
N ILE A 5 -13.89 -31.87 -36.15
CA ILE A 5 -12.76 -31.34 -35.39
C ILE A 5 -11.54 -32.17 -35.82
N SER A 6 -10.75 -31.65 -36.76
CA SER A 6 -9.47 -32.26 -37.11
C SER A 6 -8.46 -31.96 -36.00
N PHE A 7 -8.13 -32.99 -35.22
CA PHE A 7 -7.04 -32.91 -34.24
C PHE A 7 -5.71 -32.86 -34.97
N ASN A 8 -5.14 -31.66 -35.09
CA ASN A 8 -3.80 -31.48 -35.63
C ASN A 8 -2.76 -31.95 -34.59
N PHE A 9 -1.93 -32.93 -34.96
CA PHE A 9 -0.88 -33.49 -34.10
C PHE A 9 0.07 -32.39 -33.58
N SER A 10 0.32 -31.34 -34.37
CA SER A 10 1.12 -30.17 -33.97
C SER A 10 0.49 -29.37 -32.82
N SER A 11 -0.84 -29.27 -32.74
CA SER A 11 -1.52 -28.60 -31.62
C SER A 11 -1.39 -29.40 -30.33
N LEU A 12 -1.38 -30.73 -30.44
CA LEU A 12 -1.23 -31.65 -29.30
C LEU A 12 0.20 -31.58 -28.74
N ILE A 13 1.21 -31.49 -29.61
CA ILE A 13 2.61 -31.23 -29.23
C ILE A 13 2.75 -29.90 -28.48
N GLY A 14 2.07 -28.84 -28.93
CA GLY A 14 2.12 -27.53 -28.26
C GLY A 14 1.56 -27.56 -26.84
N ILE A 15 0.46 -28.27 -26.61
CA ILE A 15 -0.13 -28.47 -25.28
C ILE A 15 0.81 -29.27 -24.38
N ILE A 16 1.46 -30.32 -24.91
CA ILE A 16 2.44 -31.11 -24.16
C ILE A 16 3.63 -30.24 -23.75
N ILE A 17 4.16 -29.42 -24.65
CA ILE A 17 5.27 -28.49 -24.37
C ILE A 17 4.86 -27.49 -23.29
N LEU A 18 3.65 -26.91 -23.39
CA LEU A 18 3.12 -26.00 -22.37
C LEU A 18 3.02 -26.67 -21.00
N LEU A 19 2.53 -27.92 -20.94
CA LEU A 19 2.42 -28.68 -19.70
C LEU A 19 3.80 -28.99 -19.09
N VAL A 20 4.77 -29.41 -19.91
CA VAL A 20 6.14 -29.67 -19.45
C VAL A 20 6.80 -28.39 -18.94
N PHE A 21 6.66 -27.28 -19.68
CA PHE A 21 7.21 -26.00 -19.27
C PHE A 21 6.53 -25.45 -18.00
N GLY A 22 5.20 -25.55 -17.92
CA GLY A 22 4.43 -25.19 -16.74
C GLY A 22 4.82 -26.02 -15.51
N TYR A 23 5.03 -27.34 -15.69
CA TYR A 23 5.52 -28.22 -14.63
C TYR A 23 6.92 -27.80 -14.15
N PHE A 24 7.82 -27.47 -15.09
CA PHE A 24 9.16 -26.98 -14.75
C PHE A 24 9.10 -25.69 -13.92
N LEU A 25 8.35 -24.68 -14.37
CA LEU A 25 8.12 -23.44 -13.62
C LEU A 25 7.51 -23.69 -12.24
N PHE A 26 6.52 -24.56 -12.16
CA PHE A 26 5.88 -24.94 -10.90
C PHE A 26 6.86 -25.62 -9.94
N SER A 27 7.76 -26.46 -10.44
CA SER A 27 8.81 -27.10 -9.63
C SER A 27 9.77 -26.06 -9.04
N VAL A 28 10.18 -25.08 -9.83
CA VAL A 28 11.02 -23.97 -9.36
C VAL A 28 10.28 -23.15 -8.30
N ALA A 29 9.03 -22.76 -8.56
CA ALA A 29 8.20 -22.02 -7.61
C ALA A 29 7.99 -22.78 -6.30
N LYS A 30 7.82 -24.11 -6.36
CA LYS A 30 7.70 -24.98 -5.19
C LYS A 30 8.95 -24.92 -4.31
N ILE A 31 10.14 -24.91 -4.88
CA ILE A 31 11.39 -24.80 -4.12
C ILE A 31 11.44 -23.47 -3.36
N PHE A 32 11.15 -22.35 -4.03
CA PHE A 32 11.09 -21.04 -3.38
C PHE A 32 10.02 -20.98 -2.28
N TYR A 33 8.85 -21.57 -2.54
CA TYR A 33 7.78 -21.64 -1.56
C TYR A 33 8.21 -22.41 -0.31
N ILE A 34 8.87 -23.57 -0.45
CA ILE A 34 9.38 -24.36 0.66
C ILE A 34 10.39 -23.55 1.48
N ILE A 35 11.32 -22.85 0.83
CA ILE A 35 12.30 -21.99 1.51
C ILE A 35 11.58 -20.92 2.34
N PHE A 36 10.59 -20.23 1.75
CA PHE A 36 9.82 -19.21 2.46
C PHE A 36 8.97 -19.81 3.60
N LEU A 37 8.47 -21.03 3.42
CA LEU A 37 7.72 -21.74 4.46
C LEU A 37 8.62 -22.06 5.65
N TYR A 38 9.87 -22.48 5.43
CA TYR A 38 10.84 -22.67 6.51
C TYR A 38 11.27 -21.33 7.15
N ALA A 39 11.32 -20.25 6.37
CA ALA A 39 11.61 -18.91 6.89
C ALA A 39 10.44 -18.31 7.69
N THR A 40 9.21 -18.82 7.50
CA THR A 40 7.98 -18.32 8.13
C THR A 40 8.06 -18.24 9.66
N PRO A 41 8.42 -19.31 10.41
CA PRO A 41 8.53 -19.21 11.87
C PRO A 41 9.55 -18.15 12.31
N LEU A 42 10.68 -18.06 11.62
CA LEU A 42 11.71 -17.05 11.89
C LEU A 42 11.18 -15.63 11.64
N LEU A 43 10.53 -15.39 10.51
CA LEU A 43 9.91 -14.10 10.17
C LEU A 43 8.82 -13.71 11.16
N LEU A 44 8.00 -14.66 11.59
CA LEU A 44 6.92 -14.42 12.53
C LEU A 44 7.45 -13.94 13.88
N ILE A 45 8.51 -14.59 14.40
CA ILE A 45 9.21 -14.16 15.61
C ILE A 45 9.84 -12.77 15.42
N ALA A 46 10.53 -12.54 14.30
CA ALA A 46 11.16 -11.25 14.02
C ALA A 46 10.15 -10.10 13.97
N ILE A 47 9.01 -10.29 13.30
CA ILE A 47 7.93 -9.31 13.21
C ILE A 47 7.31 -9.07 14.59
N LEU A 48 7.12 -10.13 15.39
CA LEU A 48 6.54 -10.01 16.73
C LEU A 48 7.43 -9.14 17.65
N ILE A 49 8.74 -9.29 17.56
CA ILE A 49 9.71 -8.48 18.31
C ILE A 49 9.74 -7.03 17.79
N MET A 50 9.71 -6.84 16.47
CA MET A 50 9.85 -5.50 15.88
C MET A 50 8.58 -4.65 15.95
N LYS A 51 7.42 -5.21 15.58
CA LYS A 51 6.15 -4.47 15.47
C LYS A 51 4.95 -5.44 15.48
N LYS A 52 4.66 -6.00 16.65
CA LYS A 52 3.56 -6.96 16.88
C LYS A 52 2.19 -6.46 16.40
N GLU A 53 1.96 -5.15 16.41
CA GLU A 53 0.69 -4.54 16.02
C GLU A 53 0.34 -4.83 14.56
N LEU A 54 1.32 -4.92 13.65
CA LEU A 54 1.07 -5.28 12.26
C LEU A 54 0.50 -6.69 12.15
N LEU A 55 1.09 -7.63 12.89
CA LEU A 55 0.68 -9.03 12.86
C LEU A 55 -0.74 -9.20 13.41
N PHE A 56 -1.03 -8.61 14.58
CA PHE A 56 -2.38 -8.66 15.15
C PHE A 56 -3.41 -7.94 14.31
N SER A 57 -3.07 -6.79 13.71
CA SER A 57 -3.97 -6.06 12.81
C SER A 57 -4.32 -6.90 11.58
N TYR A 58 -3.36 -7.65 11.03
CA TYR A 58 -3.60 -8.55 9.91
C TYR A 58 -4.57 -9.68 10.26
N PHE A 59 -4.33 -10.42 11.34
CA PHE A 59 -5.24 -11.50 11.76
C PHE A 59 -6.61 -10.97 12.18
N LYS A 60 -6.66 -9.79 12.81
CA LYS A 60 -7.92 -9.11 13.13
C LYS A 60 -8.71 -8.78 11.86
N LYS A 61 -8.06 -8.30 10.79
CA LYS A 61 -8.73 -8.02 9.51
C LYS A 61 -9.31 -9.29 8.89
N ILE A 62 -8.59 -10.41 8.93
CA ILE A 62 -9.11 -11.70 8.45
C ILE A 62 -10.36 -12.10 9.23
N GLY A 63 -10.29 -12.04 10.57
CA GLY A 63 -11.44 -12.36 11.42
C GLY A 63 -12.65 -11.45 11.18
N THR A 64 -12.42 -10.15 11.00
CA THR A 64 -13.48 -9.20 10.64
C THR A 64 -14.09 -9.52 9.27
N ASN A 65 -13.28 -9.85 8.28
CA ASN A 65 -13.77 -10.20 6.93
C ASN A 65 -14.65 -11.46 6.94
N ILE A 66 -14.31 -12.45 7.77
CA ILE A 66 -15.14 -13.64 7.98
C ILE A 66 -16.48 -13.29 8.61
N LYS A 67 -16.51 -12.36 9.58
CA LYS A 67 -17.76 -11.93 10.23
C LYS A 67 -18.67 -11.13 9.29
N LEU A 68 -18.09 -10.26 8.45
CA LEU A 68 -18.85 -9.41 7.53
C LEU A 68 -19.43 -10.20 6.36
N SER A 69 -18.62 -11.08 5.76
CA SER A 69 -18.99 -11.88 4.60
C SER A 69 -18.44 -13.30 4.76
N PRO A 70 -19.19 -14.24 5.37
CA PRO A 70 -18.66 -15.56 5.74
C PRO A 70 -18.01 -16.32 4.59
N LEU A 71 -18.70 -16.45 3.45
CA LEU A 71 -18.19 -17.20 2.30
C LEU A 71 -16.89 -16.58 1.74
N VAL A 72 -16.93 -15.27 1.45
CA VAL A 72 -15.79 -14.54 0.87
C VAL A 72 -14.64 -14.44 1.88
N GLY A 73 -14.95 -14.23 3.15
CA GLY A 73 -13.97 -14.14 4.24
C GLY A 73 -13.25 -15.45 4.50
N ILE A 74 -13.95 -16.60 4.44
CA ILE A 74 -13.34 -17.92 4.55
C ILE A 74 -12.42 -18.19 3.36
N LEU A 75 -12.89 -17.94 2.13
CA LEU A 75 -12.06 -18.09 0.92
C LEU A 75 -10.80 -17.22 1.01
N ASN A 76 -10.95 -15.95 1.39
CA ASN A 76 -9.84 -15.04 1.59
C ASN A 76 -8.91 -15.50 2.72
N GLY A 77 -9.45 -16.08 3.80
CA GLY A 77 -8.68 -16.64 4.90
C GLY A 77 -7.82 -17.83 4.47
N ILE A 78 -8.39 -18.76 3.69
CA ILE A 78 -7.67 -19.92 3.14
C ILE A 78 -6.56 -19.45 2.19
N VAL A 79 -6.86 -18.52 1.28
CA VAL A 79 -5.86 -17.93 0.39
C VAL A 79 -4.77 -17.23 1.20
N SER A 80 -5.13 -16.44 2.22
CA SER A 80 -4.15 -15.81 3.11
C SER A 80 -3.25 -16.82 3.82
N LEU A 81 -3.79 -17.96 4.26
CA LEU A 81 -3.01 -18.99 4.93
C LEU A 81 -2.02 -19.64 3.96
N LEU A 82 -2.43 -19.92 2.72
CA LEU A 82 -1.55 -20.46 1.68
C LEU A 82 -0.43 -19.47 1.31
N PHE A 83 -0.74 -18.18 1.25
CA PHE A 83 0.18 -17.09 0.91
C PHE A 83 0.83 -16.43 2.14
N LEU A 84 0.66 -17.00 3.34
CA LEU A 84 1.21 -16.49 4.59
C LEU A 84 2.73 -16.24 4.51
N PRO A 85 3.57 -17.18 4.03
CA PRO A 85 5.01 -16.95 3.87
C PRO A 85 5.33 -15.65 3.11
N PHE A 86 4.67 -15.41 1.98
CA PHE A 86 4.87 -14.21 1.18
C PHE A 86 4.38 -12.96 1.91
N THR A 87 3.25 -13.07 2.60
CA THR A 87 2.67 -11.98 3.37
C THR A 87 3.60 -11.52 4.49
N LEU A 88 4.21 -12.46 5.22
CA LEU A 88 5.20 -12.14 6.27
C LEU A 88 6.46 -11.50 5.70
N VAL A 89 6.99 -12.00 4.58
CA VAL A 89 8.12 -11.35 3.90
C VAL A 89 7.78 -9.89 3.56
N GLY A 90 6.60 -9.65 3.00
CA GLY A 90 6.13 -8.29 2.70
C GLY A 90 5.98 -7.41 3.95
N MET A 91 5.49 -7.97 5.06
CA MET A 91 5.40 -7.25 6.33
C MET A 91 6.78 -6.88 6.88
N MET A 92 7.72 -7.82 6.86
CA MET A 92 9.09 -7.59 7.32
C MET A 92 9.76 -6.51 6.49
N PHE A 93 9.62 -6.57 5.16
CA PHE A 93 10.12 -5.54 4.26
C PHE A 93 9.54 -4.16 4.58
N LYS A 94 8.23 -4.07 4.79
CA LYS A 94 7.57 -2.82 5.21
C LYS A 94 8.15 -2.28 6.51
N ILE A 95 8.37 -3.15 7.51
CA ILE A 95 8.96 -2.74 8.80
C ILE A 95 10.37 -2.18 8.61
N LEU A 96 11.22 -2.86 7.84
CA LEU A 96 12.59 -2.43 7.58
C LEU A 96 12.64 -1.08 6.87
N ILE A 97 11.78 -0.88 5.86
CA ILE A 97 11.68 0.40 5.16
C ILE A 97 11.16 1.50 6.08
N SER A 98 10.09 1.24 6.83
CA SER A 98 9.54 2.22 7.77
C SER A 98 10.59 2.69 8.77
N LYS A 99 11.38 1.77 9.34
CA LYS A 99 12.49 2.12 10.25
C LYS A 99 13.54 2.98 9.56
N LYS A 100 13.89 2.67 8.31
CA LYS A 100 14.87 3.48 7.57
C LYS A 100 14.35 4.90 7.32
N ILE A 101 13.08 5.04 6.94
CA ILE A 101 12.45 6.36 6.73
C ILE A 101 12.38 7.15 8.04
N GLU A 102 11.97 6.50 9.14
CA GLU A 102 11.92 7.10 10.48
C GLU A 102 13.30 7.61 10.91
N ASN A 103 14.37 6.83 10.67
CA ASN A 103 15.74 7.24 10.99
C ASN A 103 16.18 8.45 10.15
N LEU A 104 15.88 8.50 8.85
CA LEU A 104 16.23 9.65 8.00
C LEU A 104 15.50 10.92 8.42
N GLN A 105 14.22 10.80 8.80
CA GLN A 105 13.47 11.92 9.37
C GLN A 105 14.05 12.33 10.72
N LYS A 106 14.48 11.36 11.54
CA LYS A 106 15.12 11.65 12.81
C LYS A 106 16.43 12.36 12.62
N ASP A 107 17.28 11.97 11.67
CA ASP A 107 18.56 12.64 11.38
C ASP A 107 18.37 14.07 10.85
N GLN A 108 17.36 14.31 9.99
CA GLN A 108 16.96 15.66 9.59
C GLN A 108 16.47 16.48 10.78
N ASN A 109 15.69 15.88 11.66
CA ASN A 109 15.23 16.52 12.87
C ASN A 109 16.29 16.54 13.99
N THR A 110 17.43 15.84 13.88
CA THR A 110 18.50 15.79 14.91
C THR A 110 19.45 16.98 14.77
N GLY A 111 19.48 17.64 13.60
CA GLY A 111 19.93 19.03 13.48
C GLY A 111 19.02 20.03 14.22
N THR A 112 17.85 19.59 14.68
CA THR A 112 16.82 20.41 15.36
C THR A 112 16.40 19.83 16.73
N GLN A 113 16.87 18.63 17.14
CA GLN A 113 16.40 17.89 18.33
C GLN A 113 17.37 17.90 19.52
N ALA A 114 18.51 18.59 19.43
CA ALA A 114 19.17 19.07 20.64
C ALA A 114 18.38 20.21 21.33
N SER A 115 17.32 20.76 20.69
CA SER A 115 16.50 21.85 21.24
C SER A 115 15.05 21.48 21.58
N ILE A 116 14.56 20.27 21.26
CA ILE A 116 13.15 19.90 21.53
C ILE A 116 13.00 19.26 22.92
N SER A 117 13.53 19.94 23.94
CA SER A 117 12.94 19.87 25.28
C SER A 117 12.39 21.23 25.72
N ASN A 118 12.40 22.28 24.88
CA ASN A 118 11.83 23.56 25.29
C ASN A 118 11.30 24.50 24.19
N GLU A 119 11.33 24.14 22.91
CA GLU A 119 10.85 25.05 21.87
C GLU A 119 9.54 24.54 21.28
N PHE A 120 8.46 25.12 21.80
CA PHE A 120 7.16 25.16 21.14
C PHE A 120 7.38 25.46 19.67
N ILE A 121 6.86 24.59 18.80
CA ILE A 121 6.71 24.93 17.39
C ILE A 121 5.66 26.04 17.38
N GLU A 122 6.13 27.29 17.34
CA GLU A 122 5.30 28.42 16.99
C GLU A 122 4.91 28.18 15.54
N TYR A 123 3.72 27.62 15.35
CA TYR A 123 3.06 27.65 14.07
C TYR A 123 2.98 29.12 13.69
N GLU A 124 3.56 29.49 12.54
CA GLU A 124 3.29 30.79 11.95
C GLU A 124 1.77 30.83 11.69
N ASP A 125 1.07 31.52 12.59
CA ASP A 125 -0.37 31.68 12.51
C ASP A 125 -0.63 32.62 11.32
N LEU A 126 -0.98 32.04 10.17
CA LEU A 126 -1.44 32.79 9.00
C LEU A 126 -2.83 33.42 9.25
N SER A 127 -3.12 33.87 10.47
CA SER A 127 -4.40 34.45 10.88
C SER A 127 -4.41 35.98 10.89
N LEU A 128 -3.35 36.64 10.39
CA LEU A 128 -3.32 38.11 10.27
C LEU A 128 -2.66 38.63 8.99
N GLU A 129 -2.77 37.90 7.87
CA GLU A 129 -2.69 38.61 6.59
C GLU A 129 -4.01 39.38 6.44
N GLU A 130 -3.93 40.69 6.63
CA GLU A 130 -5.01 41.65 6.49
C GLU A 130 -5.88 41.27 5.30
N ARG A 131 -7.09 40.77 5.58
CA ARG A 131 -8.10 40.63 4.54
C ARG A 131 -8.26 42.02 3.92
N PRO A 132 -7.97 42.23 2.62
CA PRO A 132 -8.34 43.48 2.00
C PRO A 132 -9.85 43.61 2.16
N GLU A 133 -10.30 44.71 2.76
CA GLU A 133 -11.72 45.00 2.94
C GLU A 133 -12.43 44.71 1.61
N ARG A 134 -13.45 43.85 1.68
CA ARG A 134 -14.32 43.59 0.54
C ARG A 134 -15.01 44.92 0.21
N LYS A 135 -14.52 45.63 -0.82
CA LYS A 135 -15.25 46.76 -1.39
C LYS A 135 -16.60 46.24 -1.84
N THR A 136 -17.67 46.61 -1.13
CA THR A 136 -19.04 46.38 -1.58
C THR A 136 -19.27 47.18 -2.86
N VAL A 137 -20.18 46.68 -3.71
CA VAL A 137 -20.45 47.22 -5.06
C VAL A 137 -20.83 48.71 -5.02
N ASP A 138 -21.29 49.20 -3.87
CA ASP A 138 -21.70 50.59 -3.63
C ASP A 138 -20.55 51.61 -3.70
N ASN A 139 -19.29 51.17 -3.58
CA ASN A 139 -18.13 52.05 -3.58
C ASN A 139 -17.37 52.12 -4.92
N TRP A 140 -17.96 51.58 -5.98
CA TRP A 140 -17.48 51.84 -7.34
C TRP A 140 -18.05 53.18 -7.81
N LYS A 141 -17.19 54.20 -7.93
CA LYS A 141 -17.53 55.37 -8.76
C LYS A 141 -17.61 54.90 -10.21
N ILE A 142 -18.80 54.52 -10.64
CA ILE A 142 -19.11 54.34 -12.04
C ILE A 142 -19.19 55.75 -12.61
N ASP A 143 -18.11 56.22 -13.22
CA ASP A 143 -18.20 57.41 -14.07
C ASP A 143 -19.22 57.09 -15.16
N SER A 144 -20.33 57.83 -15.16
CA SER A 144 -21.35 57.66 -16.18
C SER A 144 -20.72 57.95 -17.54
N TRP A 145 -21.10 57.17 -18.54
CA TRP A 145 -20.56 57.25 -19.89
C TRP A 145 -20.85 58.58 -20.62
N GLU A 146 -21.50 59.52 -19.94
CA GLU A 146 -21.88 60.84 -20.44
C GLU A 146 -20.73 61.86 -20.37
N ASP A 147 -19.75 61.69 -19.46
CA ASP A 147 -18.63 62.62 -19.30
C ASP A 147 -17.49 62.41 -20.33
N ARG A 148 -17.56 61.37 -21.18
CA ARG A 148 -16.56 61.10 -22.22
C ARG A 148 -16.90 61.68 -23.61
N LYS A 149 -17.90 62.55 -23.72
CA LYS A 149 -18.28 63.24 -24.97
C LYS A 149 -18.26 64.76 -24.85
N LYS A 150 -17.17 65.31 -24.29
CA LYS A 150 -16.77 66.70 -24.54
C LYS A 150 -15.33 66.75 -25.01
#